data_AF-A0A7W1Q8G5-F1
#
_entry.id   AF-A0A7W1Q8G5-F1
#
_cell.length_a   1.000
_cell.length_b   1.000
_cell.length_c   1.000
_cell.angle_alpha   90.00
_cell.angle_beta   90.00
_cell.angle_gamma   90.00
#
_symmetry.space_group_name_H-M   'P 1'
#
loop_
_entity.id
_entity.type
_entity.pdbx_description
1 polymer ?
#
loop_
_entity_poly.entity_id
_entity_poly.type
_entity_poly.pdbx_seq_one_letter_code
_entity_poly.pdbx_strand_id
1 'polypeptide(L)'
;MTVIRPPARLPRLDLRELWHYRELLGRFVWRDVKVRYKQTFIGVAWAILQPFLTMVVFTLVFGKFAKFPNQGQQYPVFLYSGLLLWSYFSSALTGTSMSLVSNVPLVTKVYFPRVLLPASAALVPIVDLLMASTVLVGLMGYYHTPLGHRAYLAPAFLLLAIATALGTGLFLSALNVRYRDVPYVIPFIVQTWLYVSSVVYPIAALPLKWQWVLATNPMNGAITGFRWALVGTPPPDTGQFLVSVGSAILIFLLGLVFFRRSEPKFADTI
;
A
#
# COMPACT_ATOMS: atom_id res chain seq x y z
N MET A 1 -30.28 -31.55 6.62
CA MET A 1 -29.56 -31.40 7.89
C MET A 1 -28.35 -30.51 7.68
N THR A 2 -28.43 -29.26 8.13
CA THR A 2 -27.29 -28.33 8.14
C THR A 2 -26.34 -28.76 9.26
N VAL A 3 -25.24 -29.41 8.89
CA VAL A 3 -24.21 -29.87 9.83
C VAL A 3 -23.42 -28.66 10.31
N ILE A 4 -23.71 -28.20 11.52
CA ILE A 4 -22.92 -27.18 12.22
C ILE A 4 -21.62 -27.84 12.68
N ARG A 5 -20.51 -27.54 11.99
CA ARG A 5 -19.18 -27.99 12.40
C ARG A 5 -18.61 -27.04 13.46
N PRO A 6 -17.98 -27.55 14.53
CA PRO A 6 -17.31 -26.69 15.51
C PRO A 6 -16.15 -25.94 14.84
N PRO A 7 -15.88 -24.67 15.22
CA PRO A 7 -14.81 -23.89 14.61
C PRO A 7 -13.47 -24.57 14.91
N ALA A 8 -12.73 -24.91 13.86
CA ALA A 8 -11.43 -25.54 13.98
C ALA A 8 -10.47 -24.64 14.78
N ARG A 9 -9.74 -25.24 15.75
CA ARG A 9 -8.81 -24.56 16.68
C ARG A 9 -7.57 -23.91 16.04
N LEU A 10 -7.40 -24.02 14.73
CA LEU A 10 -6.37 -23.33 13.94
C LEU A 10 -7.04 -22.62 12.75
N PRO A 11 -6.63 -21.37 12.45
CA PRO A 11 -7.33 -20.50 11.52
C PRO A 11 -7.06 -20.95 10.08
N ARG A 12 -7.79 -21.94 9.58
CA ARG A 12 -7.74 -22.27 8.15
C ARG A 12 -8.24 -21.06 7.39
N LEU A 13 -7.38 -20.47 6.55
CA LEU A 13 -7.82 -19.60 5.46
C LEU A 13 -8.74 -20.46 4.61
N ASP A 14 -10.05 -20.38 4.82
CA ASP A 14 -10.98 -20.99 3.89
C ASP A 14 -11.00 -20.10 2.64
N LEU A 15 -9.99 -20.30 1.79
CA LEU A 15 -9.86 -19.61 0.51
C LEU A 15 -11.11 -19.85 -0.35
N ARG A 16 -11.82 -20.96 -0.11
CA ARG A 16 -13.09 -21.27 -0.78
C ARG A 16 -14.22 -20.38 -0.28
N GLU A 17 -14.25 -20.09 1.01
CA GLU A 17 -15.18 -19.12 1.60
C GLU A 17 -14.88 -17.70 1.09
N LEU A 18 -13.61 -17.25 1.12
CA LEU A 18 -13.21 -15.97 0.55
C LEU A 18 -13.58 -15.84 -0.94
N TRP A 19 -13.40 -16.91 -1.73
CA TRP A 19 -13.80 -16.94 -3.13
C TRP A 19 -15.32 -16.87 -3.34
N HIS A 20 -16.10 -17.40 -2.40
CA HIS A 20 -17.56 -17.29 -2.40
C HIS A 20 -18.01 -15.85 -2.13
N TYR A 21 -17.30 -15.12 -1.26
CA TYR A 21 -17.59 -13.72 -0.93
C TYR A 21 -16.94 -12.69 -1.87
N ARG A 22 -16.36 -13.10 -3.02
CA ARG A 22 -15.70 -12.15 -3.96
C ARG A 22 -16.64 -11.07 -4.49
N GLU A 23 -17.92 -11.40 -4.68
CA GLU A 23 -18.92 -10.42 -5.11
C GLU A 23 -19.20 -9.40 -4.02
N LEU A 24 -19.22 -9.84 -2.75
CA LEU A 24 -19.38 -8.95 -1.60
C LEU A 24 -18.17 -8.03 -1.46
N LEU A 25 -16.95 -8.56 -1.63
CA LEU A 25 -15.73 -7.75 -1.67
C LEU A 25 -15.82 -6.66 -2.75
N GLY A 26 -16.21 -7.04 -3.98
CA GLY A 26 -16.39 -6.09 -5.07
C GLY A 26 -17.43 -5.02 -4.76
N ARG A 27 -18.54 -5.38 -4.12
CA ARG A 27 -19.57 -4.43 -3.67
C ARG A 27 -19.05 -3.47 -2.61
N PHE A 28 -18.25 -3.93 -1.64
CA PHE A 28 -17.63 -3.04 -0.66
C PHE A 28 -16.62 -2.09 -1.30
N VAL A 29 -15.76 -2.58 -2.19
CA VAL A 29 -14.81 -1.73 -2.94
C VAL A 29 -15.58 -0.67 -3.73
N TRP A 30 -16.61 -1.07 -4.48
CA TRP A 30 -17.41 -0.14 -5.27
C TRP A 30 -18.13 0.90 -4.42
N ARG A 31 -18.71 0.48 -3.29
CA ARG A 31 -19.34 1.38 -2.32
C ARG A 31 -18.34 2.41 -1.81
N ASP A 32 -17.16 1.96 -1.38
CA ASP A 32 -16.16 2.83 -0.76
C ASP A 32 -15.55 3.81 -1.77
N VAL A 33 -15.29 3.35 -3.01
CA VAL A 33 -14.90 4.23 -4.13
C VAL A 33 -16.00 5.26 -4.40
N LYS A 34 -17.26 4.83 -4.49
CA LYS A 34 -18.38 5.76 -4.70
C LYS A 34 -18.46 6.77 -3.57
N VAL A 35 -18.39 6.36 -2.31
CA VAL A 35 -18.42 7.28 -1.15
C VAL A 35 -17.27 8.29 -1.22
N ARG A 36 -16.05 7.85 -1.55
CA ARG A 36 -14.87 8.71 -1.70
C ARG A 36 -15.05 9.80 -2.77
N TYR A 37 -15.72 9.50 -3.87
CA TYR A 37 -15.82 10.41 -5.03
C TYR A 37 -17.21 11.06 -5.24
N LYS A 38 -18.24 10.65 -4.50
CA LYS A 38 -19.65 11.07 -4.74
C LYS A 38 -19.96 12.52 -4.36
N GLN A 39 -19.07 13.25 -3.68
CA GLN A 39 -19.39 14.59 -3.16
C GLN A 39 -18.36 15.69 -3.44
N THR A 40 -17.35 15.47 -4.27
CA THR A 40 -16.38 16.53 -4.61
C THR A 40 -15.84 16.37 -6.02
N PHE A 41 -16.12 17.34 -6.91
CA PHE A 41 -15.31 17.57 -8.12
C PHE A 41 -13.81 17.66 -7.77
N ILE A 42 -13.52 18.16 -6.58
CA ILE A 42 -12.19 18.25 -5.98
C ILE A 42 -11.60 16.87 -5.64
N GLY A 43 -12.39 15.83 -5.38
CA GLY A 43 -11.88 14.54 -4.89
C GLY A 43 -10.99 13.83 -5.91
N VAL A 44 -11.40 13.80 -7.18
CA VAL A 44 -10.60 13.25 -8.29
C VAL A 44 -9.35 14.10 -8.52
N ALA A 45 -9.51 15.42 -8.56
CA ALA A 45 -8.38 16.34 -8.71
C ALA A 45 -7.37 16.19 -7.57
N TRP A 46 -7.83 15.96 -6.34
CA TRP A 46 -6.99 15.85 -5.15
C TRP A 46 -6.11 14.60 -5.17
N ALA A 47 -6.64 13.47 -5.62
CA ALA A 47 -5.88 12.23 -5.78
C ALA A 47 -4.65 12.40 -6.70
N ILE A 48 -4.73 13.32 -7.65
CA ILE A 48 -3.63 13.67 -8.57
C ILE A 48 -2.78 14.81 -8.02
N LEU A 49 -3.43 15.85 -7.50
CA LEU A 49 -2.81 17.10 -7.08
C LEU A 49 -1.86 16.88 -5.90
N GLN A 50 -2.24 16.06 -4.91
CA GLN A 50 -1.41 15.81 -3.73
C GLN A 50 -0.04 15.17 -4.08
N PRO A 51 0.05 14.03 -4.80
CA PRO A 51 1.34 13.46 -5.18
C PRO A 51 2.11 14.38 -6.15
N PHE A 52 1.41 15.12 -7.01
CA PHE A 52 2.04 16.07 -7.93
C PHE A 52 2.71 17.23 -7.21
N LEU A 53 2.00 17.91 -6.30
CA LEU A 53 2.55 19.01 -5.50
C LEU A 53 3.70 18.51 -4.61
N THR A 54 3.56 17.33 -4.01
CA THR A 54 4.64 16.71 -3.23
C THR A 54 5.89 16.51 -4.07
N MET A 55 5.73 16.02 -5.31
CA MET A 55 6.84 15.89 -6.25
C MET A 55 7.46 17.23 -6.60
N VAL A 56 6.67 18.28 -6.87
CA VAL A 56 7.19 19.62 -7.17
C VAL A 56 8.02 20.14 -6.01
N VAL A 57 7.50 20.08 -4.78
CA VAL A 57 8.21 20.53 -3.58
C VAL A 57 9.52 19.76 -3.41
N PHE A 58 9.47 18.43 -3.45
CA PHE A 58 10.67 17.60 -3.29
C PHE A 58 11.65 17.74 -4.46
N THR A 59 11.19 18.03 -5.68
CA THR A 59 12.05 18.35 -6.82
C THR A 59 12.76 19.68 -6.61
N LEU A 60 12.05 20.71 -6.14
CA LEU A 60 12.66 22.01 -5.87
C LEU A 60 13.67 21.94 -4.73
N VAL A 61 13.36 21.18 -3.67
CA VAL A 61 14.24 21.02 -2.50
C VAL A 61 15.41 20.08 -2.80
N PHE A 62 15.18 18.88 -3.32
CA PHE A 62 16.26 17.90 -3.48
C PHE A 62 16.92 17.95 -4.86
N GLY A 63 16.17 18.30 -5.91
CA GLY A 63 16.74 18.47 -7.26
C GLY A 63 17.72 19.64 -7.34
N LYS A 64 17.44 20.76 -6.64
CA LYS A 64 18.31 21.94 -6.63
C LYS A 64 19.46 21.85 -5.62
N PHE A 65 19.22 21.26 -4.45
CA PHE A 65 20.20 21.27 -3.34
C PHE A 65 20.97 19.96 -3.16
N ALA A 66 20.40 18.79 -3.46
CA ALA A 66 21.04 17.50 -3.13
C ALA A 66 21.91 16.92 -4.25
N LYS A 67 21.80 17.43 -5.50
CA LYS A 67 22.58 17.00 -6.68
C LYS A 67 22.85 15.49 -6.72
N PHE A 68 21.82 14.67 -6.45
CA PHE A 68 21.99 13.23 -6.49
C PHE A 68 22.53 12.82 -7.86
N PRO A 69 23.48 11.86 -7.93
CA PRO A 69 24.04 11.42 -9.20
C PRO A 69 22.91 10.99 -10.12
N ASN A 70 22.66 11.80 -11.16
CA ASN A 70 21.64 11.53 -12.16
C ASN A 70 22.07 10.27 -12.91
N GLN A 71 21.48 9.12 -12.57
CA GLN A 71 21.69 7.85 -13.28
C GLN A 71 21.00 7.87 -14.66
N GLY A 72 21.19 8.94 -15.44
CA GLY A 72 20.60 9.15 -16.76
C GLY A 72 19.11 9.49 -16.80
N GLN A 73 18.42 9.56 -15.65
CA GLN A 73 16.98 9.84 -15.60
C GLN A 73 16.67 11.19 -14.94
N GLN A 74 15.60 11.83 -15.42
CA GLN A 74 15.10 13.09 -14.90
C GLN A 74 14.54 12.88 -13.48
N TYR A 75 15.12 13.58 -12.50
CA TYR A 75 14.76 13.48 -11.09
C TYR A 75 13.24 13.56 -10.81
N PRO A 76 12.45 14.43 -11.48
CA PRO A 76 11.00 14.48 -11.29
C PRO A 76 10.28 13.16 -11.60
N VAL A 77 10.66 12.47 -12.68
CA VAL A 77 10.06 11.19 -13.10
C VAL A 77 10.46 10.06 -12.13
N PHE A 78 11.73 10.05 -11.73
CA PHE A 78 12.25 9.13 -10.72
C PHE A 78 11.54 9.28 -9.38
N LEU A 79 11.31 10.52 -8.95
CA LEU A 79 10.67 10.83 -7.69
C LEU A 79 9.16 10.52 -7.74
N TYR A 80 8.47 10.97 -8.80
CA TYR A 80 7.03 10.78 -8.96
C TYR A 80 6.65 9.30 -8.98
N SER A 81 7.41 8.46 -9.71
CA SER A 81 7.16 7.02 -9.75
C SER A 81 7.22 6.34 -8.38
N GLY A 82 8.18 6.75 -7.52
CA GLY A 82 8.25 6.26 -6.15
C GLY A 82 7.12 6.81 -5.27
N LEU A 83 6.79 8.10 -5.40
CA LEU A 83 5.71 8.74 -4.67
C LEU A 83 4.33 8.16 -5.01
N LEU A 84 4.11 7.70 -6.24
CA LEU A 84 2.86 7.04 -6.63
C LEU A 84 2.61 5.77 -5.81
N LEU A 85 3.59 4.86 -5.80
CA LEU A 85 3.46 3.60 -5.06
C LEU A 85 3.42 3.83 -3.55
N TRP A 86 4.18 4.82 -3.07
CA TRP A 86 4.13 5.24 -1.67
C TRP A 86 2.77 5.82 -1.28
N SER A 87 2.19 6.68 -2.12
CA SER A 87 0.87 7.29 -1.88
C SER A 87 -0.23 6.22 -1.82
N TYR A 88 -0.16 5.23 -2.72
CA TYR A 88 -1.00 4.04 -2.66
C TYR A 88 -0.84 3.33 -1.31
N PHE A 89 0.39 2.97 -0.92
CA PHE A 89 0.67 2.26 0.32
C PHE A 89 0.18 3.02 1.55
N SER A 90 0.49 4.31 1.66
CA SER A 90 0.07 5.20 2.75
C SER A 90 -1.46 5.24 2.88
N SER A 91 -2.16 5.40 1.76
CA SER A 91 -3.63 5.43 1.72
C SER A 91 -4.24 4.09 2.04
N ALA A 92 -3.67 3.00 1.52
CA ALA A 92 -4.14 1.63 1.76
C ALA A 92 -3.92 1.23 3.22
N LEU A 93 -2.76 1.50 3.80
CA LEU A 93 -2.44 1.24 5.21
C LEU A 93 -3.36 2.01 6.15
N THR A 94 -3.59 3.30 5.88
CA THR A 94 -4.48 4.12 6.70
C THR A 94 -5.94 3.64 6.58
N GLY A 95 -6.42 3.39 5.36
CA GLY A 95 -7.77 2.91 5.11
C GLY A 95 -8.05 1.54 5.73
N THR A 96 -7.14 0.59 5.56
CA THR A 96 -7.23 -0.75 6.16
C THR A 96 -7.27 -0.69 7.69
N SER A 97 -6.38 0.10 8.30
CA SER A 97 -6.30 0.25 9.75
C SER A 97 -7.59 0.82 10.36
N MET A 98 -8.25 1.73 9.65
CA MET A 98 -9.51 2.36 10.10
C MET A 98 -10.77 1.58 9.69
N SER A 99 -10.65 0.53 8.86
CA SER A 99 -11.78 -0.12 8.18
C SER A 99 -12.83 -0.74 9.13
N LEU A 100 -12.41 -1.36 10.23
CA LEU A 100 -13.33 -1.95 11.21
C LEU A 100 -14.11 -0.89 11.99
N VAL A 101 -13.42 0.13 12.49
CA VAL A 101 -14.02 1.21 13.28
C VAL A 101 -14.93 2.08 12.41
N SER A 102 -14.59 2.31 11.14
CA SER A 102 -15.47 3.06 10.23
C SER A 102 -16.73 2.30 9.81
N ASN A 103 -16.78 0.98 10.04
CA ASN A 103 -17.88 0.11 9.66
C ASN A 103 -18.50 -0.64 10.87
N VAL A 104 -18.44 -0.07 12.08
CA VAL A 104 -19.01 -0.67 13.32
C VAL A 104 -20.41 -1.27 13.13
N PRO A 105 -21.38 -0.59 12.49
CA PRO A 105 -22.73 -1.13 12.36
C PRO A 105 -22.78 -2.42 11.53
N LEU A 106 -21.88 -2.58 10.55
CA LEU A 106 -21.79 -3.82 9.78
C LEU A 106 -21.16 -4.94 10.61
N VAL A 107 -20.08 -4.63 11.34
CA VAL A 107 -19.33 -5.60 12.15
C VAL A 107 -20.18 -6.18 13.28
N THR A 108 -21.08 -5.38 13.86
CA THR A 108 -21.94 -5.77 14.99
C THR A 108 -23.28 -6.38 14.57
N LYS A 109 -23.84 -6.01 13.41
CA LYS A 109 -25.21 -6.40 13.02
C LYS A 109 -25.30 -7.45 11.91
N VAL A 110 -24.21 -7.71 11.17
CA VAL A 110 -24.24 -8.61 10.00
C VAL A 110 -23.13 -9.66 10.14
N TYR A 111 -23.47 -10.94 9.95
CA TYR A 111 -22.50 -12.01 9.91
C TYR A 111 -21.85 -12.12 8.52
N PHE A 112 -20.54 -11.88 8.44
CA PHE A 112 -19.70 -12.10 7.27
C PHE A 112 -18.22 -12.16 7.69
N PRO A 113 -17.31 -12.68 6.85
CA PRO A 113 -15.87 -12.71 7.16
C PRO A 113 -15.31 -11.28 7.30
N ARG A 114 -14.88 -10.89 8.51
CA ARG A 114 -14.54 -9.48 8.81
C ARG A 114 -13.30 -8.99 8.07
N VAL A 115 -12.42 -9.91 7.64
CA VAL A 115 -11.24 -9.65 6.78
C VAL A 115 -11.63 -8.94 5.47
N LEU A 116 -12.88 -9.08 5.01
CA LEU A 116 -13.36 -8.42 3.79
C LEU A 116 -13.34 -6.89 3.89
N LEU A 117 -13.50 -6.29 5.08
CA LEU A 117 -13.48 -4.84 5.26
C LEU A 117 -12.06 -4.25 5.12
N PRO A 118 -11.02 -4.76 5.82
CA PRO A 118 -9.64 -4.37 5.52
C PRO A 118 -9.27 -4.67 4.06
N ALA A 119 -9.68 -5.82 3.53
CA ALA A 119 -9.40 -6.18 2.15
C ALA A 119 -9.98 -5.18 1.14
N SER A 120 -11.24 -4.76 1.31
CA SER A 120 -11.85 -3.75 0.43
C SER A 120 -11.11 -2.42 0.55
N ALA A 121 -10.79 -1.99 1.77
CA ALA A 121 -10.11 -0.73 2.02
C ALA A 121 -8.70 -0.65 1.41
N ALA A 122 -7.98 -1.76 1.27
CA ALA A 122 -6.67 -1.78 0.58
C ALA A 122 -6.78 -1.66 -0.96
N LEU A 123 -7.91 -2.08 -1.52
CA LEU A 123 -8.14 -2.06 -2.97
C LEU A 123 -8.68 -0.70 -3.44
N VAL A 124 -9.37 0.05 -2.58
CA VAL A 124 -9.93 1.37 -2.93
C VAL A 124 -8.88 2.34 -3.50
N PRO A 125 -7.68 2.51 -2.90
CA PRO A 125 -6.67 3.46 -3.40
C PRO A 125 -6.01 3.05 -4.73
N ILE A 126 -6.32 1.86 -5.27
CA ILE A 126 -5.86 1.49 -6.62
C ILE A 126 -6.45 2.44 -7.65
N VAL A 127 -7.69 2.92 -7.45
CA VAL A 127 -8.32 3.90 -8.36
C VAL A 127 -7.50 5.20 -8.36
N ASP A 128 -7.10 5.67 -7.18
CA ASP A 128 -6.27 6.87 -6.98
C ASP A 128 -4.90 6.69 -7.68
N LEU A 129 -4.28 5.52 -7.53
CA LEU A 129 -3.04 5.16 -8.21
C LEU A 129 -3.19 5.17 -9.74
N LEU A 130 -4.27 4.59 -10.28
CA LEU A 130 -4.53 4.57 -11.73
C LEU A 130 -4.73 6.00 -12.27
N MET A 131 -5.48 6.83 -11.56
CA MET A 131 -5.66 8.23 -11.95
C MET A 131 -4.34 9.00 -11.91
N ALA A 132 -3.57 8.89 -10.82
CA ALA A 132 -2.28 9.56 -10.70
C ALA A 132 -1.22 9.00 -11.68
N SER A 133 -1.36 7.74 -12.12
CA SER A 133 -0.47 7.17 -13.16
C SER A 133 -0.60 7.89 -14.51
N THR A 134 -1.74 8.50 -14.82
CA THR A 134 -1.91 9.30 -16.06
C THR A 134 -0.95 10.49 -16.11
N VAL A 135 -0.70 11.12 -14.96
CA VAL A 135 0.29 12.20 -14.84
C VAL A 135 1.70 11.69 -14.98
N LEU A 136 2.02 10.49 -14.49
CA LEU A 136 3.33 9.88 -14.74
C LEU A 136 3.57 9.68 -16.23
N VAL A 137 2.59 9.14 -16.96
CA VAL A 137 2.68 8.97 -18.42
C VAL A 137 2.89 10.31 -19.12
N GLY A 138 2.15 11.36 -18.71
CA GLY A 138 2.34 12.72 -19.23
C GLY A 138 3.74 13.28 -18.97
N LEU A 139 4.27 13.08 -17.76
CA LEU A 139 5.63 13.48 -17.39
C LEU A 139 6.68 12.71 -18.21
N MET A 140 6.49 11.41 -18.42
CA MET A 140 7.40 10.59 -19.24
C MET A 140 7.43 11.08 -20.69
N GLY A 141 6.27 11.46 -21.25
CA GLY A 141 6.17 12.08 -22.57
C GLY A 141 6.90 13.43 -22.65
N TYR A 142 6.71 14.30 -21.65
CA TYR A 142 7.36 15.61 -21.58
C TYR A 142 8.89 15.51 -21.44
N TYR A 143 9.37 14.58 -20.62
CA TYR A 143 10.80 14.38 -20.36
C TYR A 143 11.47 13.39 -21.33
N HIS A 144 10.77 12.96 -22.39
CA HIS A 144 11.24 11.97 -23.37
C HIS A 144 11.83 10.70 -22.72
N THR A 145 11.28 10.28 -21.57
CA THR A 145 11.72 9.06 -20.88
C THR A 145 10.95 7.88 -21.46
N PRO A 146 11.60 6.92 -22.13
CA PRO A 146 10.89 5.81 -22.75
C PRO A 146 10.22 4.95 -21.67
N LEU A 147 8.99 4.51 -21.93
CA LEU A 147 8.39 3.46 -21.11
C LEU A 147 9.28 2.22 -21.20
N GLY A 148 9.69 1.69 -20.04
CA GLY A 148 10.37 0.41 -20.00
C GLY A 148 9.50 -0.65 -20.66
N HIS A 149 10.07 -1.47 -21.54
CA HIS A 149 9.42 -2.67 -22.08
C HIS A 149 8.92 -3.62 -20.98
N ARG A 150 9.36 -3.41 -19.74
CA ARG A 150 9.05 -4.15 -18.50
C ARG A 150 7.84 -3.59 -17.75
N ALA A 151 7.11 -2.62 -18.31
CA ALA A 151 5.93 -2.06 -17.67
C ALA A 151 4.87 -3.11 -17.29
N TYR A 152 4.83 -4.26 -17.99
CA TYR A 152 3.99 -5.40 -17.64
C TYR A 152 4.30 -6.03 -16.27
N LEU A 153 5.48 -5.77 -15.69
CA LEU A 153 5.86 -6.22 -14.35
C LEU A 153 5.39 -5.25 -13.25
N ALA A 154 4.95 -4.04 -13.59
CA ALA A 154 4.48 -3.06 -12.61
C ALA A 154 3.35 -3.60 -11.70
N PRO A 155 2.36 -4.37 -12.20
CA PRO A 155 1.35 -5.00 -11.36
C PRO A 155 1.93 -5.96 -10.30
N ALA A 156 3.03 -6.66 -10.58
CA ALA A 156 3.65 -7.55 -9.61
C ALA A 156 4.22 -6.79 -8.40
N PHE A 157 4.85 -5.64 -8.64
CA PHE A 157 5.33 -4.76 -7.57
C PHE A 157 4.19 -4.05 -6.83
N LEU A 158 3.10 -3.73 -7.54
CA LEU A 158 1.89 -3.26 -6.90
C LEU A 158 1.35 -4.32 -5.94
N LEU A 159 1.24 -5.59 -6.35
CA LEU A 159 0.80 -6.70 -5.49
C LEU A 159 1.65 -6.81 -4.22
N LEU A 160 2.97 -6.60 -4.31
CA LEU A 160 3.84 -6.56 -3.14
C LEU A 160 3.48 -5.42 -2.19
N ALA A 161 3.18 -4.23 -2.72
CA ALA A 161 2.69 -3.10 -1.92
C ALA A 161 1.31 -3.38 -1.32
N ILE A 162 0.39 -4.02 -2.06
CA ILE A 162 -0.93 -4.43 -1.55
C ILE A 162 -0.76 -5.40 -0.38
N ALA A 163 0.05 -6.44 -0.55
CA ALA A 163 0.30 -7.45 0.48
C ALA A 163 0.92 -6.82 1.74
N THR A 164 1.85 -5.90 1.56
CA THR A 164 2.48 -5.17 2.67
C THR A 164 1.46 -4.30 3.40
N ALA A 165 0.70 -3.47 2.67
CA ALA A 165 -0.33 -2.60 3.24
C ALA A 165 -1.44 -3.38 3.94
N LEU A 166 -1.86 -4.51 3.37
CA LEU A 166 -2.84 -5.40 4.00
C LEU A 166 -2.28 -6.05 5.25
N GLY A 167 -1.04 -6.54 5.22
CA GLY A 167 -0.43 -7.21 6.38
C GLY A 167 -0.32 -6.29 7.58
N THR A 168 0.29 -5.12 7.39
CA THR A 168 0.40 -4.10 8.44
C THR A 168 -0.95 -3.52 8.83
N GLY A 169 -1.81 -3.28 7.84
CA GLY A 169 -3.15 -2.75 8.03
C GLY A 169 -4.06 -3.68 8.83
N LEU A 170 -3.99 -5.00 8.62
CA LEU A 170 -4.71 -5.99 9.41
C LEU A 170 -4.25 -5.98 10.87
N PHE A 171 -2.94 -5.91 11.10
CA PHE A 171 -2.38 -5.80 12.44
C PHE A 171 -2.86 -4.53 13.15
N LEU A 172 -2.72 -3.38 12.49
CA LEU A 172 -3.14 -2.08 13.03
C LEU A 172 -4.66 -1.98 13.19
N SER A 173 -5.44 -2.57 12.31
CA SER A 173 -6.90 -2.58 12.43
C SER A 173 -7.37 -3.34 13.66
N ALA A 174 -6.76 -4.50 13.94
CA ALA A 174 -7.04 -5.25 15.15
C ALA A 174 -6.63 -4.48 16.42
N LEU A 175 -5.52 -3.74 16.38
CA LEU A 175 -5.12 -2.86 17.49
C LEU A 175 -6.06 -1.68 17.67
N ASN A 176 -6.50 -1.06 16.57
CA ASN A 176 -7.37 0.11 16.57
C ASN A 176 -8.74 -0.18 17.22
N VAL A 177 -9.26 -1.40 17.02
CA VAL A 177 -10.45 -1.87 17.74
C VAL A 177 -10.25 -1.89 19.26
N ARG A 178 -9.04 -2.21 19.73
CA ARG A 178 -8.74 -2.34 21.15
C ARG A 178 -8.29 -1.03 21.80
N TYR A 179 -7.64 -0.16 21.04
CA TYR A 179 -6.96 1.02 21.54
C TYR A 179 -7.34 2.25 20.71
N ARG A 180 -7.96 3.24 21.37
CA ARG A 180 -8.43 4.48 20.73
C ARG A 180 -7.32 5.42 20.27
N ASP A 181 -6.08 5.19 20.69
CA ASP A 181 -4.93 6.05 20.35
C ASP A 181 -4.28 5.66 19.01
N VAL A 182 -4.55 4.46 18.50
CA VAL A 182 -3.96 3.94 17.26
C VAL A 182 -4.18 4.86 16.04
N PRO A 183 -5.35 5.49 15.84
CA PRO A 183 -5.57 6.46 14.76
C PRO A 183 -4.56 7.62 14.74
N TYR A 184 -4.06 8.06 15.89
CA TYR A 184 -3.07 9.14 15.98
C TYR A 184 -1.65 8.66 15.70
N VAL A 185 -1.36 7.39 15.98
CA VAL A 185 -0.04 6.78 15.75
C VAL A 185 0.15 6.42 14.27
N ILE A 186 -0.91 6.07 13.54
CA ILE A 186 -0.83 5.67 12.12
C ILE A 186 -0.15 6.73 11.24
N PRO A 187 -0.55 8.02 11.26
CA PRO A 187 0.12 9.05 10.46
C PRO A 187 1.61 9.18 10.78
N PHE A 188 2.00 9.02 12.04
CA PHE A 188 3.40 9.06 12.46
C PHE A 188 4.20 7.88 11.91
N ILE A 189 3.64 6.66 11.96
CA ILE A 189 4.24 5.45 11.37
C ILE A 189 4.44 5.65 9.87
N VAL A 190 3.39 6.08 9.17
CA VAL A 190 3.43 6.35 7.72
C VAL A 190 4.51 7.38 7.41
N GLN A 191 4.54 8.52 8.09
CA GLN A 191 5.52 9.57 7.84
C GLN A 191 6.95 9.10 8.09
N THR A 192 7.20 8.37 9.18
CA THR A 192 8.52 7.82 9.49
C THR A 192 8.94 6.81 8.42
N TRP A 193 8.01 5.96 7.99
CA TRP A 193 8.27 4.91 7.02
C TRP A 193 8.49 5.46 5.60
N LEU A 194 7.95 6.65 5.27
CA LEU A 194 8.29 7.36 4.03
C LEU A 194 9.79 7.63 3.95
N TYR A 195 10.39 8.15 5.02
CA TYR A 195 11.82 8.51 5.05
C TYR A 195 12.74 7.29 5.10
N VAL A 196 12.29 6.22 5.77
CA VAL A 196 12.97 4.92 5.79
C VAL A 196 12.82 4.19 4.46
N SER A 197 11.87 4.56 3.61
CA SER A 197 11.75 4.00 2.27
C SER A 197 12.61 4.81 1.30
N SER A 198 13.24 4.17 0.31
CA SER A 198 14.02 4.87 -0.72
C SER A 198 13.13 5.63 -1.72
N VAL A 199 12.14 6.40 -1.25
CA VAL A 199 11.22 7.18 -2.09
C VAL A 199 11.92 8.44 -2.59
N VAL A 200 12.61 9.17 -1.71
CA VAL A 200 13.20 10.47 -2.06
C VAL A 200 14.59 10.33 -2.67
N TYR A 201 15.35 9.32 -2.24
CA TYR A 201 16.75 9.12 -2.64
C TYR A 201 16.97 7.73 -3.24
N PRO A 202 17.98 7.57 -4.11
CA PRO A 202 18.40 6.26 -4.60
C PRO A 202 19.16 5.47 -3.52
N ILE A 203 19.05 4.14 -3.51
CA ILE A 203 19.76 3.27 -2.55
C ILE A 203 21.28 3.49 -2.61
N ALA A 204 21.81 3.76 -3.81
CA ALA A 204 23.23 4.02 -4.03
C ALA A 204 23.77 5.26 -3.29
N ALA A 205 22.91 6.17 -2.83
CA ALA A 205 23.33 7.33 -2.05
C ALA A 205 23.71 6.98 -0.60
N LEU A 206 23.37 5.78 -0.12
CA LEU A 206 23.63 5.37 1.27
C LEU A 206 24.88 4.50 1.42
N PRO A 207 25.58 4.59 2.56
CA PRO A 207 26.68 3.68 2.90
C PRO A 207 26.24 2.22 2.90
N LEU A 208 27.13 1.32 2.45
CA LEU A 208 26.83 -0.12 2.28
C LEU A 208 26.21 -0.80 3.52
N LYS A 209 26.60 -0.34 4.72
CA LYS A 209 26.08 -0.86 6.00
C LYS A 209 24.57 -0.67 6.17
N TRP A 210 24.01 0.42 5.64
CA TRP A 210 22.59 0.77 5.79
C TRP A 210 21.70 0.20 4.68
N GLN A 211 22.30 -0.23 3.57
CA GLN A 211 21.56 -0.81 2.44
C GLN A 211 20.83 -2.11 2.83
N TRP A 212 21.41 -2.92 3.73
CA TRP A 212 20.77 -4.13 4.25
C TRP A 212 19.51 -3.84 5.09
N VAL A 213 19.51 -2.77 5.87
CA VAL A 213 18.31 -2.35 6.64
C VAL A 213 17.19 -2.00 5.67
N LEU A 214 17.51 -1.29 4.59
CA LEU A 214 16.53 -0.98 3.54
C LEU A 214 16.04 -2.22 2.80
N ALA A 215 16.88 -3.25 2.62
CA ALA A 215 16.47 -4.49 1.99
C ALA A 215 15.40 -5.26 2.79
N THR A 216 15.37 -5.09 4.12
CA THR A 216 14.31 -5.66 4.97
C THR A 216 12.98 -4.92 4.87
N ASN A 217 12.99 -3.68 4.39
CA ASN A 217 11.78 -2.90 4.20
C ASN A 217 11.06 -3.38 2.91
N PRO A 218 9.89 -4.03 3.00
CA PRO A 218 9.19 -4.55 1.82
C PRO A 218 8.81 -3.47 0.80
N MET A 219 8.53 -2.25 1.28
CA MET A 219 8.23 -1.12 0.39
C MET A 219 9.44 -0.67 -0.41
N ASN A 220 10.65 -0.85 0.10
CA ASN A 220 11.87 -0.56 -0.64
C ASN A 220 11.99 -1.46 -1.88
N GLY A 221 11.77 -2.76 -1.72
CA GLY A 221 11.72 -3.71 -2.83
C GLY A 221 10.59 -3.41 -3.84
N ALA A 222 9.40 -3.03 -3.33
CA ALA A 222 8.28 -2.65 -4.19
C ALA A 222 8.58 -1.38 -5.01
N ILE A 223 9.09 -0.33 -4.38
CA ILE A 223 9.39 0.97 -5.02
C ILE A 223 10.53 0.83 -6.04
N THR A 224 11.61 0.14 -5.68
CA THR A 224 12.76 -0.05 -6.59
C THR A 224 12.38 -0.90 -7.79
N GLY A 225 11.63 -1.99 -7.58
CA GLY A 225 11.10 -2.79 -8.67
C GLY A 225 10.12 -2.04 -9.57
N PHE A 226 9.24 -1.23 -8.99
CA PHE A 226 8.30 -0.40 -9.75
C PHE A 226 9.01 0.64 -10.63
N ARG A 227 10.06 1.28 -10.12
CA ARG A 227 10.94 2.18 -10.89
C ARG A 227 11.68 1.46 -11.99
N TRP A 228 12.19 0.27 -11.72
CA TRP A 228 12.87 -0.55 -12.71
C TRP A 228 11.92 -0.95 -13.85
N ALA A 229 10.68 -1.29 -13.52
CA ALA A 229 9.66 -1.66 -14.49
C ALA A 229 9.22 -0.50 -15.40
N LEU A 230 8.96 0.68 -14.81
CA LEU A 230 8.37 1.81 -15.54
C LEU A 230 9.40 2.77 -16.14
N VAL A 231 10.37 3.20 -15.33
CA VAL A 231 11.31 4.28 -15.70
C VAL A 231 12.63 3.71 -16.26
N GLY A 232 12.89 2.42 -16.07
CA GLY A 232 14.10 1.76 -16.57
C GLY A 232 15.36 2.06 -15.75
N THR A 233 15.22 2.33 -14.45
CA THR A 233 16.35 2.39 -13.49
C THR A 233 17.16 1.07 -13.49
N PRO A 234 18.37 1.01 -12.91
CA PRO A 234 19.09 -0.25 -12.76
C PRO A 234 18.25 -1.31 -12.01
N PRO A 235 18.39 -2.60 -12.36
CA PRO A 235 17.67 -3.67 -11.67
C PRO A 235 17.99 -3.66 -10.17
N PRO A 236 16.99 -3.93 -9.30
CA PRO A 236 17.26 -4.16 -7.90
C PRO A 236 18.15 -5.40 -7.75
N ASP A 237 19.05 -5.36 -6.76
CA ASP A 237 19.83 -6.53 -6.38
C ASP A 237 18.88 -7.68 -6.04
N THR A 238 19.07 -8.84 -6.67
CA THR A 238 18.14 -9.97 -6.55
C THR A 238 18.07 -10.48 -5.11
N GLY A 239 19.19 -10.47 -4.37
CA GLY A 239 19.22 -10.86 -2.97
C GLY A 239 18.42 -9.90 -2.09
N GLN A 240 18.66 -8.58 -2.24
CA GLN A 240 17.91 -7.57 -1.49
C GLN A 240 16.40 -7.60 -1.82
N PHE A 241 16.06 -7.83 -3.08
CA PHE A 241 14.68 -7.94 -3.52
C PHE A 241 13.99 -9.17 -2.91
N LEU A 242 14.64 -10.34 -2.90
CA LEU A 242 14.09 -11.54 -2.26
C LEU A 242 13.87 -11.37 -0.76
N VAL A 243 14.78 -10.68 -0.07
CA VAL A 243 14.60 -10.32 1.35
C VAL A 243 13.39 -9.41 1.55
N SER A 244 13.19 -8.41 0.68
CA SER A 244 11.99 -7.55 0.71
C SER A 244 10.70 -8.34 0.48
N VAL A 245 10.69 -9.27 -0.49
CA VAL A 245 9.54 -10.14 -0.77
C VAL A 245 9.25 -11.06 0.42
N GLY A 246 10.29 -11.69 0.99
CA GLY A 246 10.15 -12.52 2.19
C GLY A 246 9.60 -11.72 3.38
N SER A 247 10.06 -10.49 3.56
CA SER A 247 9.58 -9.59 4.62
C SER A 247 8.12 -9.20 4.42
N ALA A 248 7.69 -8.93 3.18
CA ALA A 248 6.28 -8.64 2.87
C ALA A 248 5.36 -9.83 3.17
N ILE A 249 5.79 -11.03 2.77
CA ILE A 249 5.04 -12.27 3.05
C ILE A 249 4.95 -12.51 4.55
N LEU A 250 6.06 -12.37 5.28
CA LEU A 250 6.09 -12.51 6.74
C LEU A 250 5.11 -11.55 7.41
N ILE A 251 5.18 -10.25 7.05
CA ILE A 251 4.30 -9.21 7.59
C ILE A 251 2.82 -9.51 7.27
N PHE A 252 2.52 -9.96 6.05
CA PHE A 252 1.18 -10.35 5.66
C PHE A 252 0.65 -11.52 6.49
N LEU A 253 1.44 -12.59 6.63
CA LEU A 253 1.06 -13.76 7.41
C LEU A 253 0.88 -13.43 8.90
N LEU A 254 1.82 -12.68 9.50
CA LEU A 254 1.74 -12.27 10.90
C LEU A 254 0.52 -11.37 11.16
N GLY A 255 0.29 -10.39 10.29
CA GLY A 255 -0.87 -9.51 10.38
C GLY A 255 -2.19 -10.27 10.28
N LEU A 256 -2.28 -11.21 9.34
CA LEU A 256 -3.45 -12.06 9.16
C LEU A 256 -3.71 -12.97 10.37
N VAL A 257 -2.67 -13.64 10.88
CA VAL A 257 -2.79 -14.51 12.07
C VAL A 257 -3.23 -13.70 13.28
N PHE A 258 -2.65 -12.51 13.50
CA PHE A 258 -3.00 -11.63 14.59
C PHE A 258 -4.45 -11.13 14.50
N PHE A 259 -4.87 -10.70 13.30
CA PHE A 259 -6.24 -10.26 13.05
C PHE A 259 -7.26 -11.36 13.36
N ARG A 260 -7.04 -12.57 12.83
CA ARG A 260 -7.93 -13.71 13.05
C ARG A 260 -8.00 -14.15 14.51
N ARG A 261 -6.89 -14.09 15.24
CA ARG A 261 -6.87 -14.38 16.68
C ARG A 261 -7.68 -13.36 17.47
N SER A 262 -7.77 -12.13 16.98
CA SER A 262 -8.51 -11.04 17.62
C SER A 262 -9.98 -10.97 17.18
N GLU A 263 -10.32 -11.55 16.02
CA GLU A 263 -11.63 -11.51 15.39
C GLU A 263 -12.82 -11.85 16.29
N PRO A 264 -12.78 -12.90 17.13
CA PRO A 264 -13.93 -13.23 18.00
C PRO A 264 -14.30 -12.11 18.98
N LYS A 265 -13.33 -11.29 19.41
CA LYS A 265 -13.51 -10.26 20.44
C LYS A 265 -14.02 -8.93 19.89
N PHE A 266 -14.04 -8.75 18.57
CA PHE A 266 -14.38 -7.46 17.97
C PHE A 266 -15.83 -7.06 18.21
N ALA A 267 -16.78 -8.00 18.29
CA ALA A 267 -18.19 -7.65 18.54
C ALA A 267 -18.42 -7.07 19.95
N ASP A 268 -17.62 -7.50 20.93
CA ASP A 268 -17.78 -7.11 22.33
C ASP A 268 -17.00 -5.85 22.70
N THR A 269 -16.00 -5.48 21.89
CA THR A 269 -15.03 -4.41 22.21
C THR A 269 -15.26 -3.12 21.42
N ILE A 270 -15.92 -3.21 20.26
CA ILE A 270 -16.17 -2.08 19.34
C ILE A 270 -17.32 -1.22 19.82
#